data_AF-A0A1V5RGQ9-F1
#
_entry.id   AF-A0A1V5RGQ9-F1
#
_cell.length_a   1.000
_cell.length_b   1.000
_cell.length_c   1.000
_cell.angle_alpha   90.00
_cell.angle_beta   90.00
_cell.angle_gamma   90.00
#
_symmetry.space_group_name_H-M   'P 1'
#
loop_
_entity.id
_entity.type
_entity.pdbx_description
1 polymer ?
#
loop_
_entity_poly.entity_id
_entity_poly.type
_entity_poly.pdbx_seq_one_letter_code
_entity_poly.pdbx_strand_id
1 'polypeptide(L)'
;MYDGQVQWLPGSRSLWVAIPTVDPIRPTLVSEMNGVTLYRVPVNGEATVAGRLDALQTYWSADGSRLAYTRAVGAAGEAYELYLAGPDGSATQLYGTLTNGAFLGWSPDSLSFLYADAYQVYVGAAGRKPQLLGNMISVFDPRWVSNRQIISLHDAGAGWLLTLRDVDGAAYGLLSLPRAAEIDVARR
;
A
#
# COMPACT_ATOMS: atom_id res chain seq x y z
N MET A 1 3.57 13.05 -2.74
CA MET A 1 4.77 12.35 -3.24
C MET A 1 4.28 11.10 -3.95
N TYR A 2 4.43 11.01 -5.27
CA TYR A 2 4.10 9.79 -6.02
C TYR A 2 5.36 8.92 -5.98
N ASP A 3 5.20 7.64 -5.69
CA ASP A 3 6.31 6.71 -5.63
C ASP A 3 6.18 5.69 -6.75
N GLY A 4 7.21 5.55 -7.57
CA GLY A 4 7.27 4.50 -8.58
C GLY A 4 7.32 3.15 -7.88
N GLN A 5 6.59 2.16 -8.39
CA GLN A 5 6.49 0.87 -7.73
C GLN A 5 7.11 -0.23 -8.57
N VAL A 6 7.84 -1.10 -7.88
CA VAL A 6 8.61 -2.20 -8.46
C VAL A 6 8.31 -3.44 -7.64
N GLN A 7 7.89 -4.52 -8.29
CA GLN A 7 7.63 -5.79 -7.62
C GLN A 7 8.23 -6.95 -8.41
N TRP A 8 9.19 -7.63 -7.80
CA TRP A 8 9.71 -8.87 -8.36
C TRP A 8 8.65 -9.96 -8.37
N LEU A 9 8.60 -10.78 -9.43
CA LEU A 9 7.72 -11.93 -9.50
C LEU A 9 8.42 -13.17 -8.93
N PRO A 10 8.01 -13.71 -7.76
CA PRO A 10 8.65 -14.87 -7.17
C PRO A 10 8.65 -16.06 -8.13
N GLY A 11 9.78 -16.75 -8.24
CA GLY A 11 9.94 -17.89 -9.15
C GLY A 11 9.98 -17.54 -10.65
N SER A 12 9.93 -16.25 -11.00
CA SER A 12 10.06 -15.75 -12.37
C SER A 12 11.44 -15.12 -12.61
N ARG A 13 11.71 -14.78 -13.87
CA ARG A 13 12.81 -13.90 -14.30
C ARG A 13 12.23 -12.57 -14.81
N SER A 14 11.31 -11.98 -14.07
CA SER A 14 10.65 -10.74 -14.46
C SER A 14 10.14 -9.97 -13.24
N LEU A 15 9.89 -8.69 -13.42
CA LEU A 15 9.25 -7.82 -12.43
C LEU A 15 8.14 -6.97 -13.06
N TRP A 16 7.24 -6.50 -12.21
CA TRP A 16 6.31 -5.42 -12.51
C TRP A 16 6.93 -4.07 -12.20
N VAL A 17 6.66 -3.08 -13.06
CA VAL A 17 7.03 -1.68 -12.83
C VAL A 17 5.84 -0.78 -13.15
N ALA A 18 5.53 0.15 -12.24
CA ALA A 18 4.58 1.23 -12.46
C ALA A 18 5.32 2.55 -12.62
N ILE A 19 5.17 3.19 -13.78
CA ILE A 19 5.78 4.49 -14.08
C ILE A 19 4.66 5.53 -14.18
N PRO A 20 4.70 6.63 -13.39
CA PRO A 20 3.73 7.71 -13.50
C PRO A 20 3.79 8.35 -14.89
N THR A 21 2.63 8.61 -15.46
CA THR A 21 2.52 9.40 -16.69
C THR A 21 2.68 10.87 -16.31
N VAL A 22 3.91 11.36 -16.37
CA VAL A 22 4.25 12.77 -16.11
C VAL A 22 4.29 13.58 -17.41
N ASP A 23 3.89 14.84 -17.35
CA ASP A 23 4.20 15.81 -18.41
C ASP A 23 5.71 16.09 -18.39
N PRO A 24 6.47 15.80 -19.47
CA PRO A 24 7.91 15.99 -19.49
C PRO A 24 8.34 17.47 -19.50
N ILE A 25 7.43 18.41 -19.72
CA ILE A 25 7.73 19.83 -19.93
C ILE A 25 7.37 20.68 -18.70
N ARG A 26 6.42 20.24 -17.86
CA ARG A 26 5.97 21.00 -16.69
C ARG A 26 5.92 20.14 -15.42
N PRO A 27 6.16 20.73 -14.23
CA PRO A 27 5.92 20.03 -12.97
C PRO A 27 4.46 19.60 -12.91
N THR A 28 4.19 18.29 -13.05
CA THR A 28 2.84 17.77 -12.92
C THR A 28 2.47 17.79 -11.44
N LEU A 29 1.44 18.56 -11.08
CA LEU A 29 0.93 18.53 -9.71
C LEU A 29 0.38 17.13 -9.42
N VAL A 30 0.48 16.67 -8.17
CA VAL A 30 -0.05 15.34 -7.79
C VAL A 30 -1.54 15.22 -8.09
N SER A 31 -2.30 16.32 -8.00
CA SER A 31 -3.70 16.41 -8.37
C SER A 31 -3.98 16.30 -9.88
N GLU A 32 -2.95 16.41 -10.72
CA GLU A 32 -3.04 16.34 -12.19
C GLU A 32 -2.46 15.03 -12.75
N MET A 33 -1.75 14.25 -11.93
CA MET A 33 -1.29 12.91 -12.29
C MET A 33 -2.47 11.94 -12.35
N ASN A 34 -3.07 11.80 -13.52
CA ASN A 34 -4.21 10.92 -13.77
C ASN A 34 -3.79 9.64 -14.52
N GLY A 35 -2.56 9.18 -14.34
CA GLY A 35 -2.00 8.15 -15.19
C GLY A 35 -0.79 7.44 -14.63
N VAL A 36 -0.80 6.12 -14.76
CA VAL A 36 0.36 5.24 -14.61
C VAL A 36 0.41 4.31 -15.81
N THR A 37 1.61 4.02 -16.30
CA THR A 37 1.85 2.93 -17.25
C THR A 37 2.48 1.76 -16.51
N LEU A 38 1.85 0.59 -16.63
CA LEU A 38 2.32 -0.67 -16.04
C LEU A 38 3.16 -1.42 -17.07
N TYR A 39 4.32 -1.91 -16.64
CA TYR A 39 5.25 -2.65 -17.47
C TYR A 39 5.55 -4.00 -16.87
N ARG A 40 5.63 -5.01 -17.73
CA ARG A 40 6.28 -6.29 -17.42
C ARG A 40 7.71 -6.23 -17.96
N VAL A 41 8.69 -6.42 -17.08
CA VAL A 41 10.12 -6.29 -17.42
C VAL A 41 10.83 -7.61 -17.17
N PRO A 42 11.19 -8.38 -18.22
CA PRO A 42 12.02 -9.57 -18.09
C PRO A 42 13.50 -9.20 -17.82
N VAL A 43 14.25 -10.05 -17.11
CA VAL A 43 15.68 -9.80 -16.82
C VAL A 43 16.54 -9.70 -18.08
N ASN A 44 16.21 -10.49 -19.11
CA ASN A 44 16.96 -10.60 -20.36
C ASN A 44 16.04 -10.37 -21.59
N GLY A 45 15.07 -9.47 -21.47
CA GLY A 45 14.11 -9.22 -22.55
C GLY A 45 13.67 -7.77 -22.58
N GLU A 46 12.85 -7.43 -23.57
CA GLU A 46 12.28 -6.10 -23.68
C GLU A 46 11.12 -5.92 -22.71
N ALA A 47 11.06 -4.74 -22.09
CA ALA A 47 9.93 -4.34 -21.29
C ALA A 47 8.69 -4.16 -22.19
N THR A 48 7.56 -4.76 -21.79
CA THR A 48 6.30 -4.62 -22.51
C THR A 48 5.30 -3.84 -21.67
N VAL A 49 4.58 -2.90 -22.29
CA VAL A 49 3.43 -2.25 -21.66
C VAL A 49 2.35 -3.31 -21.42
N ALA A 50 1.99 -3.50 -20.17
CA ALA A 50 0.94 -4.44 -19.78
C ALA A 50 -0.40 -3.76 -19.56
N GLY A 51 -0.40 -2.49 -19.12
CA GLY A 51 -1.62 -1.77 -18.85
C GLY A 51 -1.39 -0.28 -18.63
N ARG A 52 -2.49 0.48 -18.62
CA ARG A 52 -2.52 1.90 -18.24
C ARG A 52 -3.69 2.13 -17.32
N LEU A 53 -3.46 2.82 -16.21
CA LEU A 53 -4.47 3.11 -15.21
C LEU A 53 -4.50 4.59 -14.90
N ASP A 54 -5.67 5.09 -14.55
CA ASP A 54 -5.81 6.35 -13.83
C ASP A 54 -5.62 6.07 -12.34
N ALA A 55 -4.39 6.27 -11.86
CA ALA A 55 -3.97 5.90 -10.50
C ALA A 55 -2.91 6.86 -9.95
N LEU A 56 -3.00 7.16 -8.66
CA LEU A 56 -2.03 7.93 -7.87
C LEU A 56 -0.98 7.07 -7.17
N GLN A 57 -1.33 5.85 -6.81
CA GLN A 57 -0.40 4.90 -6.20
C GLN A 57 -0.82 3.50 -6.61
N THR A 58 0.17 2.63 -6.79
CA THR A 58 -0.02 1.24 -7.22
C THR A 58 0.78 0.34 -6.30
N TYR A 59 0.26 -0.84 -5.99
CA TYR A 59 0.90 -1.78 -5.08
C TYR A 59 0.60 -3.18 -5.56
N TRP A 60 1.59 -3.85 -6.15
CA TRP A 60 1.46 -5.28 -6.44
C TRP A 60 1.56 -6.09 -5.16
N SER A 61 0.80 -7.19 -5.12
CA SER A 61 0.94 -8.19 -4.08
C SER A 61 2.31 -8.88 -4.15
N ALA A 62 2.72 -9.54 -3.06
CA ALA A 62 4.05 -10.16 -2.98
C ALA A 62 4.27 -11.24 -4.05
N ASP A 63 3.21 -11.98 -4.40
CA ASP A 63 3.21 -12.95 -5.50
C ASP A 63 3.06 -12.32 -6.90
N GLY A 64 2.82 -11.00 -6.97
CA GLY A 64 2.59 -10.23 -8.17
C GLY A 64 1.36 -10.63 -8.98
N SER A 65 0.40 -11.33 -8.37
CA SER A 65 -0.85 -11.77 -9.01
C SER A 65 -1.98 -10.77 -8.88
N ARG A 66 -1.86 -9.78 -7.98
CA ARG A 66 -2.86 -8.74 -7.73
C ARG A 66 -2.22 -7.37 -7.73
N LEU A 67 -3.03 -6.39 -8.07
CA LEU A 67 -2.69 -4.98 -7.98
C LEU A 67 -3.75 -4.28 -7.12
N ALA A 68 -3.30 -3.52 -6.11
CA ALA A 68 -4.10 -2.49 -5.48
C ALA A 68 -3.67 -1.14 -6.03
N TYR A 69 -4.61 -0.23 -6.25
CA TYR A 69 -4.26 1.14 -6.61
C TYR A 69 -5.27 2.13 -6.06
N THR A 70 -4.82 3.37 -5.84
CA THR A 70 -5.67 4.47 -5.39
C THR A 70 -5.86 5.48 -6.50
N ARG A 71 -7.08 6.02 -6.61
CA ARG A 71 -7.43 7.13 -7.49
C ARG A 71 -7.97 8.27 -6.64
N ALA A 72 -7.46 9.49 -6.79
CA ALA A 72 -8.07 10.64 -6.13
C ALA A 72 -9.43 10.94 -6.76
N VAL A 73 -10.42 11.21 -5.92
CA VAL A 73 -11.75 11.64 -6.35
C VAL A 73 -12.19 12.88 -5.55
N GLY A 74 -12.98 13.73 -6.19
CA GLY A 74 -13.46 14.98 -5.60
C GLY A 74 -12.45 16.14 -5.68
N ALA A 75 -12.77 17.24 -5.01
CA ALA A 75 -11.90 18.41 -4.97
C ALA A 75 -10.71 18.17 -4.02
N ALA A 76 -9.51 18.57 -4.44
CA ALA A 76 -8.31 18.65 -3.61
C ALA A 76 -7.85 17.37 -2.85
N GLY A 77 -8.19 16.15 -3.33
CA GLY A 77 -7.61 14.92 -2.79
C GLY A 77 -8.08 14.54 -1.38
N GLU A 78 -9.28 14.98 -0.99
CA GLU A 78 -9.90 14.64 0.30
C GLU A 78 -10.41 13.18 0.33
N ALA A 79 -10.73 12.63 -0.85
CA ALA A 79 -11.21 11.27 -1.01
C ALA A 79 -10.37 10.48 -2.02
N TYR A 80 -10.21 9.20 -1.75
CA TYR A 80 -9.51 8.26 -2.60
C TYR A 80 -10.37 7.03 -2.81
N GLU A 81 -10.54 6.62 -4.05
CA GLU A 81 -11.06 5.30 -4.34
C GLU A 81 -9.92 4.29 -4.31
N LEU A 82 -10.08 3.25 -3.52
CA LEU A 82 -9.18 2.09 -3.50
C LEU A 82 -9.77 1.02 -4.41
N TYR A 83 -8.98 0.58 -5.38
CA TYR A 83 -9.32 -0.48 -6.33
C TYR A 83 -8.44 -1.71 -6.13
N LEU A 84 -9.01 -2.87 -6.43
CA LEU A 84 -8.31 -4.14 -6.58
C LEU A 84 -8.43 -4.60 -8.04
N ALA A 85 -7.35 -5.10 -8.61
CA ALA A 85 -7.28 -5.51 -10.00
C ALA A 85 -6.34 -6.72 -10.18
N GLY A 86 -6.39 -7.31 -11.37
CA GLY A 86 -5.33 -8.16 -11.90
C GLY A 86 -4.01 -7.40 -12.04
N PRO A 87 -2.89 -8.10 -12.25
CA PRO A 87 -1.56 -7.52 -12.13
C PRO A 87 -1.20 -6.57 -13.29
N ASP A 88 -1.92 -6.66 -14.40
CA ASP A 88 -1.85 -5.75 -15.54
C ASP A 88 -2.90 -4.62 -15.47
N GLY A 89 -3.65 -4.53 -14.37
CA GLY A 89 -4.75 -3.59 -14.21
C GLY A 89 -6.07 -4.05 -14.84
N SER A 90 -6.16 -5.30 -15.31
CA SER A 90 -7.42 -5.90 -15.77
C SER A 90 -8.32 -6.30 -14.59
N ALA A 91 -9.59 -6.66 -14.88
CA ALA A 91 -10.54 -7.15 -13.87
C ALA A 91 -10.70 -6.24 -12.64
N THR A 92 -10.60 -4.93 -12.86
CA THR A 92 -10.70 -3.90 -11.81
C THR A 92 -12.03 -3.92 -11.09
N GLN A 93 -11.97 -3.82 -9.77
CA GLN A 93 -13.12 -3.72 -8.89
C GLN A 93 -12.88 -2.66 -7.82
N LEU A 94 -13.86 -1.78 -7.59
CA LEU A 94 -13.82 -0.82 -6.49
C LEU A 94 -13.91 -1.59 -5.18
N TYR A 95 -12.91 -1.42 -4.30
CA TYR A 95 -12.95 -1.96 -2.95
C TYR A 95 -13.70 -1.01 -2.00
N GLY A 96 -13.45 0.30 -2.11
CA GLY A 96 -14.16 1.31 -1.35
C GLY A 96 -13.68 2.73 -1.62
N THR A 97 -14.52 3.70 -1.24
CA THR A 97 -14.17 5.13 -1.25
C THR A 97 -13.74 5.52 0.16
N LEU A 98 -12.50 5.98 0.28
CA LEU A 98 -11.81 6.28 1.53
C LEU A 98 -11.71 7.79 1.71
N THR A 99 -11.83 8.26 2.95
CA THR A 99 -11.61 9.65 3.35
C THR A 99 -10.22 9.77 3.96
N ASN A 100 -9.33 10.57 3.37
CA ASN A 100 -7.90 10.58 3.73
C ASN A 100 -7.27 9.17 3.70
N GLY A 101 -7.67 8.36 2.72
CA GLY A 101 -7.27 6.96 2.62
C GLY A 101 -5.84 6.76 2.15
N ALA A 102 -5.19 5.71 2.66
CA ALA A 102 -3.88 5.28 2.20
C ALA A 102 -3.77 3.76 2.16
N PHE A 103 -3.16 3.21 1.13
CA PHE A 103 -2.78 1.80 1.10
C PHE A 103 -1.41 1.65 1.78
N LEU A 104 -1.32 0.70 2.72
CA LEU A 104 -0.12 0.56 3.57
C LEU A 104 0.73 -0.65 3.16
N GLY A 105 0.12 -1.71 2.61
CA GLY A 105 0.86 -2.83 2.05
C GLY A 105 0.10 -4.15 2.07
N TRP A 106 0.50 -5.06 1.19
CA TRP A 106 -0.01 -6.43 1.13
C TRP A 106 0.60 -7.30 2.23
N SER A 107 -0.17 -8.31 2.68
CA SER A 107 0.36 -9.42 3.46
C SER A 107 1.31 -10.28 2.61
N PRO A 108 2.26 -11.00 3.23
CA PRO A 108 3.21 -11.83 2.49
C PRO A 108 2.55 -12.94 1.65
N ASP A 109 1.39 -13.46 2.06
CA ASP A 109 0.60 -14.43 1.31
C ASP A 109 -0.27 -13.82 0.19
N SER A 110 -0.24 -12.50 0.01
CA SER A 110 -1.01 -11.80 -1.04
C SER A 110 -2.54 -11.91 -0.90
N LEU A 111 -3.04 -12.37 0.26
CA LEU A 111 -4.47 -12.57 0.49
C LEU A 111 -5.14 -11.39 1.20
N SER A 112 -4.38 -10.64 2.00
CA SER A 112 -4.85 -9.53 2.81
C SER A 112 -3.98 -8.30 2.61
N PHE A 113 -4.43 -7.15 3.08
CA PHE A 113 -3.66 -5.91 3.02
C PHE A 113 -4.01 -4.98 4.18
N LEU A 114 -3.11 -4.05 4.46
CA LEU A 114 -3.32 -2.94 5.37
C LEU A 114 -3.70 -1.70 4.59
N TYR A 115 -4.69 -0.97 5.09
CA TYR A 115 -5.02 0.35 4.60
C TYR A 115 -5.46 1.24 5.76
N ALA A 116 -5.32 2.55 5.58
CA ALA A 116 -5.86 3.56 6.47
C ALA A 116 -7.05 4.26 5.81
N ASP A 117 -8.02 4.64 6.64
CA ASP A 117 -9.20 5.42 6.25
C ASP A 117 -9.71 6.19 7.46
N ALA A 118 -10.03 7.47 7.28
CA ALA A 118 -10.53 8.35 8.34
C ALA A 118 -9.75 8.25 9.67
N TYR A 119 -8.41 8.22 9.59
CA TYR A 119 -7.48 8.06 10.72
C TYR A 119 -7.53 6.71 11.45
N GLN A 120 -8.22 5.73 10.88
CA GLN A 120 -8.28 4.35 11.35
C GLN A 120 -7.45 3.44 10.45
N VAL A 121 -6.93 2.36 11.00
CA VAL A 121 -6.14 1.35 10.32
C VAL A 121 -6.95 0.06 10.26
N TYR A 122 -6.98 -0.56 9.08
CA TYR A 122 -7.79 -1.72 8.78
C TYR A 122 -6.97 -2.82 8.12
N VAL A 123 -7.37 -4.07 8.38
CA VAL A 123 -7.03 -5.22 7.56
C VAL A 123 -8.16 -5.43 6.55
N GLY A 124 -7.83 -5.34 5.27
CA GLY A 124 -8.73 -5.58 4.15
C GLY A 124 -8.41 -6.88 3.43
N ALA A 125 -9.43 -7.43 2.76
CA ALA A 125 -9.30 -8.58 1.85
C ALA A 125 -10.43 -8.57 0.83
N ALA A 126 -10.18 -9.08 -0.38
CA ALA A 126 -11.18 -9.13 -1.43
C ALA A 126 -12.42 -9.94 -0.98
N GLY A 127 -13.61 -9.36 -1.13
CA GLY A 127 -14.88 -10.01 -0.78
C GLY A 127 -15.14 -10.21 0.72
N ARG A 128 -14.31 -9.64 1.61
CA ARG A 128 -14.50 -9.71 3.06
C ARG A 128 -14.76 -8.32 3.64
N LYS A 129 -15.51 -8.28 4.74
CA LYS A 129 -15.70 -7.03 5.50
C LYS A 129 -14.35 -6.61 6.09
N PRO A 130 -13.97 -5.32 6.03
CA PRO A 130 -12.76 -4.83 6.65
C PRO A 130 -12.76 -5.05 8.16
N GLN A 131 -11.59 -5.36 8.71
CA GLN A 131 -11.39 -5.52 10.14
C GLN A 131 -10.63 -4.32 10.70
N LEU A 132 -11.21 -3.64 11.70
CA LEU A 132 -10.54 -2.53 12.39
C LEU A 132 -9.39 -3.05 13.24
N LEU A 133 -8.21 -2.45 13.06
CA LEU A 133 -6.99 -2.75 13.82
C LEU A 133 -6.76 -1.73 14.94
N GLY A 134 -7.13 -0.46 14.69
CA GLY A 134 -6.97 0.64 15.63
C GLY A 134 -6.99 1.99 14.92
N ASN A 135 -6.56 3.05 15.60
CA ASN A 135 -6.31 4.36 14.97
C ASN A 135 -4.83 4.54 14.61
N MET A 136 -4.51 5.46 13.70
CA MET A 136 -3.15 5.67 13.18
C MET A 136 -2.13 6.15 14.22
N ILE A 137 -2.59 6.67 15.37
CA ILE A 137 -1.72 7.05 16.50
C ILE A 137 -1.37 5.81 17.33
N SER A 138 -2.37 4.97 17.57
CA SER A 138 -2.22 3.72 18.31
C SER A 138 -1.49 2.66 17.51
N VAL A 139 -1.64 2.61 16.18
CA VAL A 139 -1.04 1.61 15.31
C VAL A 139 -0.19 2.33 14.26
N PHE A 140 0.91 2.93 14.72
CA PHE A 140 1.78 3.76 13.91
C PHE A 140 2.76 2.89 13.10
N ASP A 141 2.95 3.25 11.82
CA ASP A 141 3.76 2.55 10.82
C ASP A 141 3.58 1.01 10.83
N PRO A 142 2.35 0.50 10.64
CA PRO A 142 2.10 -0.94 10.72
C PRO A 142 2.73 -1.67 9.52
N ARG A 143 3.45 -2.76 9.80
CA ARG A 143 4.07 -3.61 8.77
C ARG A 143 3.79 -5.07 9.02
N TRP A 144 3.46 -5.82 7.97
CA TRP A 144 3.36 -7.27 8.07
C TRP A 144 4.73 -7.88 8.37
N VAL A 145 4.78 -8.79 9.33
CA VAL A 145 5.95 -9.64 9.62
C VAL A 145 5.67 -11.12 9.37
N SER A 146 4.40 -11.48 9.21
CA SER A 146 3.94 -12.79 8.73
C SER A 146 2.56 -12.63 8.05
N ASN A 147 1.94 -13.74 7.63
CA ASN A 147 0.59 -13.71 7.04
C ASN A 147 -0.50 -13.26 8.03
N ARG A 148 -0.20 -13.25 9.32
CA ARG A 148 -1.19 -12.97 10.39
C ARG A 148 -0.70 -11.95 11.41
N GLN A 149 0.57 -11.57 11.35
CA GLN A 149 1.15 -10.71 12.37
C GLN A 149 1.67 -9.42 11.77
N ILE A 150 1.40 -8.36 12.51
CA ILE A 150 1.74 -6.99 12.15
C ILE A 150 2.57 -6.42 13.30
N ILE A 151 3.70 -5.82 12.96
CA ILE A 151 4.47 -5.01 13.89
C ILE A 151 4.06 -3.56 13.75
N SER A 152 3.92 -2.85 14.86
CA SER A 152 3.58 -1.42 14.88
C SER A 152 4.16 -0.73 16.10
N LEU A 153 4.30 0.59 16.01
CA LEU A 153 4.55 1.44 17.17
C LEU A 153 3.25 1.94 17.80
N HIS A 154 3.25 2.00 19.11
CA HIS A 154 2.20 2.63 19.91
C HIS A 154 2.81 3.80 20.67
N ASP A 155 2.14 4.96 20.66
CA ASP A 155 2.55 6.09 21.50
C ASP A 155 2.31 5.76 22.98
N ALA A 156 3.37 5.77 23.78
CA ALA A 156 3.35 5.52 25.23
C ALA A 156 3.56 6.81 26.05
N GLY A 157 3.47 7.98 25.43
CA GLY A 157 3.68 9.30 26.04
C GLY A 157 5.16 9.65 26.19
N ALA A 158 5.91 8.90 27.00
CA ALA A 158 7.34 9.11 27.21
C ALA A 158 8.24 8.53 26.11
N GLY A 159 7.65 7.75 25.19
CA GLY A 159 8.36 7.03 24.16
C GLY A 159 7.42 6.21 23.30
N TRP A 160 7.94 5.14 22.72
CA TRP A 160 7.17 4.23 21.88
C TRP A 160 7.15 2.84 22.49
N LEU A 161 6.06 2.11 22.29
CA LEU A 161 6.03 0.67 22.49
C LEU A 161 5.99 0.00 21.14
N LEU A 162 7.03 -0.78 20.82
CA LEU A 162 7.02 -1.72 19.72
C LEU A 162 6.07 -2.86 20.09
N THR A 163 5.11 -3.14 19.22
CA THR A 163 4.07 -4.15 19.46
C THR A 163 3.99 -5.12 18.32
N LEU A 164 3.64 -6.37 18.64
CA LEU A 164 3.25 -7.40 17.70
C LEU A 164 1.76 -7.67 17.87
N ARG A 165 1.00 -7.60 16.79
CA ARG A 165 -0.43 -7.83 16.80
C ARG A 165 -0.81 -8.91 15.79
N ASP A 166 -1.67 -9.83 16.22
CA ASP A 166 -2.34 -10.77 15.33
C ASP A 166 -3.54 -10.10 14.66
N VAL A 167 -3.81 -10.44 13.41
CA VAL A 167 -5.04 -10.05 12.73
C VAL A 167 -6.28 -10.45 13.52
N ASP A 168 -6.27 -11.51 14.33
CA ASP A 168 -7.42 -11.89 15.17
C ASP A 168 -7.57 -11.05 16.44
N GLY A 169 -6.66 -10.11 16.71
CA GLY A 169 -6.79 -9.11 17.76
C GLY A 169 -5.89 -9.30 18.98
N ALA A 170 -5.20 -10.44 19.11
CA ALA A 170 -4.16 -10.61 20.13
C ALA A 170 -3.03 -9.58 19.91
N ALA A 171 -2.53 -8.96 20.98
CA ALA A 171 -1.46 -7.98 20.88
C ALA A 171 -0.46 -8.13 22.03
N TYR A 172 0.82 -7.95 21.72
CA TYR A 172 1.94 -8.13 22.63
C TYR A 172 2.84 -6.90 22.57
N GLY A 173 3.23 -6.36 23.72
CA GLY A 173 4.33 -5.41 23.81
C GLY A 173 5.65 -6.17 23.68
N LEU A 174 6.52 -5.75 22.77
CA LEU A 174 7.83 -6.36 22.55
C LEU A 174 8.94 -5.57 23.25
N LEU A 175 9.00 -4.27 22.99
CA LEU A 175 10.12 -3.43 23.40
C LEU A 175 9.69 -1.97 23.56
N SER A 176 10.06 -1.34 24.67
CA SER A 176 9.95 0.11 24.85
C SER A 176 11.14 0.81 24.19
N LEU A 177 10.85 1.86 23.43
CA LEU A 177 11.82 2.68 22.72
C LEU A 177 11.75 4.13 23.23
N PRO A 178 12.87 4.85 23.27
CA PRO A 178 12.87 6.27 23.63
C PRO A 178 12.12 7.10 22.59
N ARG A 179 11.58 8.27 22.97
CA ARG A 179 10.85 9.17 22.06
C ARG A 179 11.65 9.60 20.83
N ALA A 180 12.97 9.74 21.00
CA ALA A 180 13.90 10.13 19.95
C ALA A 180 14.24 9.00 18.95
N ALA A 181 13.71 7.79 19.12
CA ALA A 181 13.90 6.73 18.13
C ALA A 181 13.24 7.14 16.80
N GLU A 182 14.06 7.44 15.81
CA GLU A 182 13.60 7.64 14.43
C GLU A 182 13.47 6.28 13.74
N ILE A 183 12.30 6.02 13.15
CA ILE A 183 12.13 4.89 12.24
C ILE A 183 12.46 5.39 10.83
N ASP A 184 13.33 4.65 10.15
CA ASP A 184 13.56 4.85 8.72
C ASP A 184 12.29 4.45 7.95
N VAL A 185 11.50 5.46 7.60
CA VAL A 185 10.25 5.32 6.85
C VAL A 185 10.51 5.14 5.34
N ALA A 186 11.77 5.21 4.89
CA ALA A 186 12.12 5.30 3.47
C ALA A 186 12.41 3.94 2.78
N ARG A 187 12.34 2.82 3.49
CA ARG A 187 12.44 1.48 2.88
C ARG A 187 11.12 0.74 3.02
N ARG A 188 10.27 0.89 1.99
CA ARG A 188 9.14 0.01 1.68
C ARG A 188 9.62 -1.13 0.79
#